data_AF-A0A0C2FQA3-F1
#
_entry.id   AF-A0A0C2FQA3-F1
#
_cell.length_a   1.000
_cell.length_b   1.000
_cell.length_c   1.000
_cell.angle_alpha   90.00
_cell.angle_beta   90.00
_cell.angle_gamma   90.00
#
_symmetry.space_group_name_H-M   'P 1'
#
loop_
_entity.id
_entity.type
_entity.pdbx_description
1 polymer ?
#
loop_
_entity_poly.entity_id
_entity_poly.type
_entity_poly.pdbx_seq_one_letter_code
_entity_poly.pdbx_strand_id
1 'polypeptide(L)'
;MEEALSRITTVSFNQPVYLEGNVVVTACPSGYSIGSANWVFKTEYERVGYLASSSIRSTHSRSIEWEKLHDADALILTSLGRNPEFSLEGAIIEVAQTVVDTLKRGGNVLMPVNPVGSVYDLIDVVSRSIDNAGGSILESRMYFISPVAKGALAYSNVNAEWLAEARQNAVYVPEEPFCHMALVRNGRLKLYENIYESFCRDYKTPCVVCHSNESFTLKILESLNATFNGDSWVYPYVVPL
;
A
#
# COMPACT_ATOMS: atom_id res chain seq x y z
N MET A 1 -11.63 18.68 -11.52
CA MET A 1 -10.93 17.38 -11.40
C MET A 1 -11.62 16.32 -12.24
N GLU A 2 -12.93 16.11 -12.07
CA GLU A 2 -13.71 15.11 -12.84
C GLU A 2 -13.62 15.30 -14.36
N GLU A 3 -13.71 16.53 -14.87
CA GLU A 3 -13.54 16.81 -16.31
C GLU A 3 -12.14 16.51 -16.86
N ALA A 4 -11.12 16.51 -16.00
CA ALA A 4 -9.77 16.13 -16.41
C ALA A 4 -9.64 14.60 -16.44
N LEU A 5 -10.23 13.92 -15.45
CA LEU A 5 -10.25 12.45 -15.38
C LEU A 5 -11.02 11.84 -16.55
N SER A 6 -12.09 12.48 -17.05
CA SER A 6 -12.86 11.99 -18.19
C SER A 6 -12.10 12.04 -19.53
N ARG A 7 -10.95 12.73 -19.58
CA ARG A 7 -10.07 12.81 -20.77
C ARG A 7 -8.95 11.77 -20.75
N ILE A 8 -8.84 11.00 -19.66
CA ILE A 8 -7.80 9.98 -19.52
C ILE A 8 -8.22 8.73 -20.28
N THR A 9 -7.33 8.24 -21.13
CA THR A 9 -7.46 6.94 -21.78
C THR A 9 -6.68 5.92 -20.96
N THR A 10 -7.35 4.84 -20.54
CA THR A 10 -6.70 3.73 -19.85
C THR A 10 -5.90 2.89 -20.82
N VAL A 11 -4.68 2.53 -20.45
CA VAL A 11 -3.75 1.70 -21.24
C VAL A 11 -3.38 0.48 -20.41
N SER A 12 -3.52 -0.70 -20.98
CA SER A 12 -3.10 -1.94 -20.32
C SER A 12 -1.59 -2.12 -20.37
N PHE A 13 -1.03 -2.87 -19.42
CA PHE A 13 0.39 -3.21 -19.47
C PHE A 13 0.74 -3.94 -20.77
N ASN A 14 1.90 -3.59 -21.33
CA ASN A 14 2.44 -4.11 -22.58
C ASN A 14 1.59 -3.82 -23.84
N GLN A 15 0.56 -2.98 -23.72
CA GLN A 15 -0.19 -2.49 -24.88
C GLN A 15 0.59 -1.35 -25.56
N PRO A 16 0.94 -1.48 -26.85
CA PRO A 16 1.55 -0.38 -27.60
C PRO A 16 0.50 0.68 -27.94
N VAL A 17 0.80 1.93 -27.60
CA VAL A 17 -0.01 3.11 -27.92
C VAL A 17 0.74 3.97 -28.93
N TYR A 18 0.11 4.24 -30.07
CA TYR A 18 0.68 5.05 -31.12
C TYR A 18 0.28 6.50 -30.91
N LEU A 19 1.24 7.36 -30.58
CA LEU A 19 1.05 8.80 -30.53
C LEU A 19 1.29 9.38 -31.93
N GLU A 20 0.49 10.40 -32.29
CA GLU A 20 0.36 10.97 -33.64
C GLU A 20 1.71 11.09 -34.38
N GLY A 21 2.00 10.06 -35.18
CA GLY A 21 2.98 10.09 -36.26
C GLY A 21 4.45 9.92 -35.90
N ASN A 22 4.82 8.97 -35.01
CA ASN A 22 6.06 8.15 -35.07
C ASN A 22 6.56 7.65 -33.70
N VAL A 23 5.82 7.90 -32.62
CA VAL A 23 6.21 7.43 -31.27
C VAL A 23 5.26 6.33 -30.81
N VAL A 24 5.84 5.17 -30.49
CA VAL A 24 5.14 4.07 -29.84
C VAL A 24 5.46 4.12 -28.36
N VAL A 25 4.43 4.15 -27.53
CA VAL A 25 4.55 4.20 -26.08
C VAL A 25 4.00 2.92 -25.49
N THR A 26 4.76 2.28 -24.60
CA THR A 26 4.35 1.06 -23.91
C THR A 26 4.51 1.23 -22.41
N ALA A 27 3.46 0.93 -21.65
CA ALA A 27 3.51 0.85 -20.19
C ALA A 27 3.95 -0.55 -19.75
N CYS A 28 4.99 -0.64 -18.93
CA CYS A 28 5.49 -1.87 -18.33
C CYS A 28 5.32 -1.80 -16.81
N PRO A 29 5.04 -2.91 -16.11
CA PRO A 29 4.89 -2.89 -14.65
C PRO A 29 6.18 -2.45 -13.96
N SER A 30 6.07 -1.67 -12.88
CA SER A 30 7.23 -1.19 -12.10
C SER A 30 7.44 -1.92 -10.76
N GLY A 31 6.50 -2.76 -10.33
CA GLY A 31 6.60 -3.52 -9.06
C GLY A 31 6.48 -2.71 -7.76
N TYR A 32 6.16 -1.42 -7.85
CA TYR A 32 6.07 -0.53 -6.68
C TYR A 32 4.69 -0.56 -6.02
N SER A 33 3.62 -0.45 -6.80
CA SER A 33 2.24 -0.47 -6.32
C SER A 33 1.28 -0.96 -7.40
N ILE A 34 0.01 -1.16 -7.05
CA ILE A 34 -1.04 -1.53 -8.01
C ILE A 34 -1.14 -0.45 -9.10
N GLY A 35 -0.93 -0.83 -10.36
CA GLY A 35 -1.00 0.08 -11.50
C GLY A 35 0.24 0.97 -11.71
N SER A 36 1.31 0.80 -10.92
CA SER A 36 2.54 1.56 -11.14
C SER A 36 3.28 1.06 -12.38
N ALA A 37 3.70 2.00 -13.24
CA ALA A 37 4.23 1.70 -14.55
C ALA A 37 5.54 2.44 -14.84
N ASN A 38 6.47 1.73 -15.47
CA ASN A 38 7.58 2.30 -16.23
C ASN A 38 7.15 2.45 -17.67
N TRP A 39 7.62 3.50 -18.34
CA TRP A 39 7.17 3.82 -19.69
C TRP A 39 8.32 3.67 -20.67
N VAL A 40 8.08 3.02 -21.79
CA VAL A 40 9.06 2.87 -22.87
C VAL A 40 8.55 3.63 -24.08
N PHE A 41 9.30 4.64 -24.49
CA PHE A 41 9.06 5.43 -25.68
C PHE A 41 9.96 4.89 -26.79
N LYS A 42 9.40 4.53 -27.93
CA LYS A 42 10.13 4.03 -29.08
C LYS A 42 9.79 4.86 -30.31
N THR A 43 10.82 5.37 -30.96
CA THR A 43 10.75 6.00 -32.29
C THR A 43 11.37 5.06 -33.33
N GLU A 44 11.52 5.51 -34.56
CA GLU A 44 12.25 4.76 -35.60
C GLU A 44 13.73 4.57 -35.25
N TYR A 45 14.32 5.53 -34.52
CA TYR A 45 15.78 5.59 -34.30
C TYR A 45 16.20 5.39 -32.85
N GLU A 46 15.35 5.81 -31.91
CA GLU A 46 15.70 5.88 -30.49
C GLU A 46 14.63 5.23 -29.62
N ARG A 47 15.08 4.64 -28.51
CA ARG A 47 14.27 4.08 -27.44
C ARG A 47 14.65 4.72 -26.11
N VAL A 48 13.68 5.34 -25.46
CA VAL A 48 13.87 5.99 -24.16
C VAL A 48 13.03 5.27 -23.11
N GLY A 49 13.67 4.82 -22.04
CA GLY A 49 12.99 4.25 -20.87
C GLY A 49 12.78 5.30 -19.78
N TYR A 50 11.57 5.41 -19.27
CA TYR A 50 11.23 6.24 -18.13
C TYR A 50 10.92 5.34 -16.94
N LEU A 51 11.83 5.33 -15.96
CA LEU A 51 11.65 4.61 -14.71
C LEU A 51 11.02 5.54 -13.68
N ALA A 52 9.75 5.26 -13.41
CA ALA A 52 9.01 5.81 -12.29
C ALA A 52 9.45 5.11 -10.99
N SER A 53 8.72 5.38 -9.90
CA SER A 53 8.87 4.61 -8.65
C SER A 53 8.74 3.11 -8.95
N SER A 54 9.85 2.40 -8.76
CA SER A 54 10.02 0.99 -9.12
C SER A 54 10.52 0.22 -7.91
N SER A 55 10.11 -1.04 -7.78
CA SER A 55 10.63 -1.93 -6.74
C SER A 55 10.88 -3.32 -7.31
N ILE A 56 12.00 -3.91 -6.91
CA ILE A 56 12.36 -5.31 -7.22
C ILE A 56 11.77 -6.30 -6.21
N ARG A 57 11.02 -5.82 -5.23
CA ARG A 57 10.45 -6.65 -4.16
C ARG A 57 9.24 -7.41 -4.65
N SER A 58 9.08 -8.65 -4.19
CA SER A 58 7.84 -9.40 -4.31
C SER A 58 6.79 -8.81 -3.37
N THR A 59 6.11 -7.77 -3.83
CA THR A 59 4.95 -7.19 -3.15
C THR A 59 3.67 -7.81 -3.70
N HIS A 60 2.53 -7.21 -3.35
CA HIS A 60 1.25 -7.51 -3.96
C HIS A 60 1.18 -7.15 -5.46
N SER A 61 2.03 -6.25 -5.97
CA SER A 61 1.99 -5.76 -7.36
C SER A 61 2.77 -6.63 -8.35
N ARG A 62 2.45 -6.53 -9.64
CA ARG A 62 3.16 -7.22 -10.72
C ARG A 62 4.63 -6.80 -10.76
N SER A 63 5.52 -7.80 -10.78
CA SER A 63 6.98 -7.60 -10.82
C SER A 63 7.41 -6.77 -12.03
N ILE A 64 8.50 -6.04 -11.85
CA ILE A 64 9.12 -5.24 -12.89
C ILE A 64 9.65 -6.10 -14.06
N GLU A 65 9.39 -5.67 -15.29
CA GLU A 65 9.87 -6.31 -16.53
C GLU A 65 11.13 -5.59 -17.05
N TRP A 66 12.30 -5.98 -16.56
CA TRP A 66 13.59 -5.37 -16.91
C TRP A 66 13.98 -5.58 -18.37
N GLU A 67 13.52 -6.67 -18.98
CA GLU A 67 13.78 -7.02 -20.38
C GLU A 67 13.23 -5.93 -21.32
N LYS A 68 12.17 -5.23 -20.90
CA LYS A 68 11.57 -4.12 -21.65
C LYS A 68 12.38 -2.82 -21.56
N LEU A 69 13.39 -2.75 -20.70
CA LEU A 69 14.24 -1.58 -20.50
C LEU A 69 15.69 -1.79 -20.97
N HIS A 70 16.10 -3.04 -21.22
CA HIS A 70 17.49 -3.41 -21.52
C HIS A 70 18.08 -2.70 -22.74
N ASP A 71 17.34 -2.59 -23.85
CA ASP A 71 17.86 -1.98 -25.09
C ASP A 71 17.43 -0.51 -25.25
N ALA A 72 17.19 0.20 -24.14
CA ALA A 72 16.94 1.63 -24.20
C ALA A 72 18.24 2.41 -24.42
N ASP A 73 18.23 3.35 -25.36
CA ASP A 73 19.35 4.25 -25.65
C ASP A 73 19.56 5.28 -24.53
N ALA A 74 18.47 5.65 -23.84
CA ALA A 74 18.50 6.55 -22.70
C ALA A 74 17.50 6.13 -21.62
N LEU A 75 17.87 6.36 -20.35
CA LEU A 75 17.01 6.10 -19.19
C LEU A 75 16.80 7.38 -18.37
N ILE A 76 15.53 7.70 -18.08
CA ILE A 76 15.13 8.76 -17.17
C ILE A 76 14.75 8.11 -15.85
N LEU A 77 15.50 8.41 -14.78
CA LEU A 77 15.27 7.89 -13.44
C LEU A 77 14.69 8.98 -12.55
N THR A 78 13.52 8.76 -11.97
CA THR A 78 12.84 9.78 -11.14
C THR A 78 12.80 9.48 -9.66
N SER A 79 12.92 8.20 -9.27
CA SER A 79 12.85 7.74 -7.89
C SER A 79 14.07 6.89 -7.58
N LEU A 80 14.88 7.35 -6.63
CA LEU A 80 16.07 6.63 -6.16
C LEU A 80 15.96 6.41 -4.66
N GLY A 81 16.23 5.19 -4.21
CA GLY A 81 16.36 4.88 -2.79
C GLY A 81 17.53 5.67 -2.20
N ARG A 82 17.26 6.49 -1.19
CA ARG A 82 18.27 7.34 -0.55
C ARG A 82 19.25 6.57 0.35
N ASN A 83 18.86 5.36 0.79
CA ASN A 83 19.65 4.50 1.65
C ASN A 83 19.77 3.08 1.07
N PRO A 84 20.88 2.74 0.39
CA PRO A 84 21.08 1.42 -0.18
C PRO A 84 21.31 0.32 0.87
N GLU A 85 21.78 0.68 2.08
CA GLU A 85 22.04 -0.28 3.15
C GLU A 85 20.81 -0.59 4.03
N PHE A 86 19.69 0.11 3.82
CA PHE A 86 18.50 -0.09 4.61
C PHE A 86 17.72 -1.32 4.13
N SER A 87 17.73 -2.39 4.93
CA SER A 87 16.87 -3.54 4.71
C SER A 87 15.42 -3.21 5.07
N LEU A 88 14.61 -2.92 4.06
CA LEU A 88 13.17 -2.67 4.23
C LEU A 88 12.44 -3.89 4.82
N GLU A 89 12.89 -5.10 4.50
CA GLU A 89 12.32 -6.33 5.07
C GLU A 89 12.57 -6.42 6.58
N GLY A 90 13.79 -6.11 7.02
CA GLY A 90 14.12 -6.04 8.44
C GLY A 90 13.28 -4.98 9.17
N ALA A 91 13.12 -3.81 8.56
CA ALA A 91 12.31 -2.73 9.13
C ALA A 91 10.82 -3.10 9.27
N ILE A 92 10.24 -3.79 8.27
CA ILE A 92 8.85 -4.26 8.34
C ILE A 92 8.68 -5.27 9.49
N ILE A 93 9.64 -6.18 9.66
CA ILE A 93 9.63 -7.15 10.77
C ILE A 93 9.75 -6.44 12.12
N GLU A 94 10.66 -5.46 12.24
CA GLU A 94 10.85 -4.65 13.45
C GLU A 94 9.58 -3.86 13.82
N VAL A 95 8.91 -3.26 12.83
CA VAL A 95 7.62 -2.58 13.02
C VAL A 95 6.57 -3.57 13.53
N ALA A 96 6.47 -4.74 12.90
CA ALA A 96 5.50 -5.75 13.31
C ALA A 96 5.76 -6.28 14.74
N GLN A 97 7.04 -6.45 15.12
CA GLN A 97 7.44 -6.80 16.48
C GLN A 97 7.06 -5.70 17.48
N THR A 98 7.36 -4.43 17.14
CA THR A 98 7.00 -3.27 17.97
C THR A 98 5.49 -3.17 18.19
N VAL A 99 4.69 -3.47 17.15
CA VAL A 99 3.22 -3.53 17.25
C VAL A 99 2.80 -4.60 18.25
N VAL A 100 3.30 -5.82 18.11
CA VAL A 100 2.98 -6.95 19.00
C VAL A 100 3.36 -6.64 20.45
N ASP A 101 4.55 -6.10 20.69
CA ASP A 101 5.01 -5.76 22.03
C ASP A 101 4.19 -4.65 22.69
N THR A 102 3.74 -3.67 21.90
CA THR A 102 2.85 -2.61 22.38
C THR A 102 1.48 -3.18 22.76
N LEU A 103 0.91 -4.05 21.91
CA LEU A 103 -0.37 -4.70 22.19
C LEU A 103 -0.31 -5.60 23.43
N LYS A 104 0.80 -6.33 23.63
CA LYS A 104 1.02 -7.15 24.83
C LYS A 104 1.06 -6.32 26.12
N ARG A 105 1.51 -5.08 26.04
CA ARG A 105 1.51 -4.13 27.16
C ARG A 105 0.15 -3.45 27.37
N GLY A 106 -0.85 -3.77 26.55
CA GLY A 106 -2.17 -3.13 26.58
C GLY A 106 -2.18 -1.72 25.96
N GLY A 107 -1.12 -1.33 25.25
CA GLY A 107 -1.03 -0.04 24.57
C GLY A 107 -1.69 -0.04 23.20
N ASN A 108 -1.88 1.16 22.65
CA ASN A 108 -2.42 1.36 21.31
C ASN A 108 -1.32 1.76 20.33
N VAL A 109 -1.47 1.35 19.07
CA VAL A 109 -0.53 1.66 18.00
C VAL A 109 -1.20 2.53 16.96
N LEU A 110 -0.56 3.64 16.59
CA LEU A 110 -0.98 4.48 15.48
C LEU A 110 0.06 4.39 14.36
N MET A 111 -0.38 3.93 13.18
CA MET A 111 0.45 3.80 11.99
C MET A 111 -0.01 4.79 10.91
N PRO A 112 0.78 5.84 10.61
CA PRO A 112 0.53 6.69 9.46
C PRO A 112 0.88 5.91 8.19
N VAL A 113 -0.11 5.71 7.32
CA VAL A 113 0.04 4.91 6.09
C VAL A 113 -0.56 5.63 4.89
N ASN A 114 -0.03 5.39 3.69
CA ASN A 114 -0.71 5.82 2.48
C ASN A 114 -2.02 5.00 2.34
N PRO A 115 -3.14 5.62 1.93
CA PRO A 115 -4.40 4.90 1.79
C PRO A 115 -4.38 3.76 0.76
N VAL A 116 -3.42 3.78 -0.18
CA VAL A 116 -3.27 2.77 -1.24
C VAL A 116 -1.83 2.28 -1.33
N GLY A 117 -1.65 1.02 -1.73
CA GLY A 117 -0.34 0.43 -2.00
C GLY A 117 0.24 -0.35 -0.82
N SER A 118 1.34 0.14 -0.23
CA SER A 118 2.11 -0.61 0.78
C SER A 118 1.34 -0.97 2.06
N VAL A 119 0.22 -0.28 2.31
CA VAL A 119 -0.71 -0.58 3.42
C VAL A 119 -1.26 -2.01 3.35
N TYR A 120 -1.48 -2.57 2.16
CA TYR A 120 -2.01 -3.92 2.02
C TYR A 120 -1.04 -4.98 2.55
N ASP A 121 0.24 -4.84 2.21
CA ASP A 121 1.29 -5.74 2.70
C ASP A 121 1.55 -5.52 4.19
N LEU A 122 1.46 -4.27 4.68
CA LEU A 122 1.64 -3.97 6.10
C LEU A 122 0.53 -4.59 6.96
N ILE A 123 -0.74 -4.48 6.54
CA ILE A 123 -1.86 -5.13 7.24
C ILE A 123 -1.67 -6.64 7.26
N ASP A 124 -1.23 -7.24 6.15
CA ASP A 124 -0.97 -8.67 6.07
C ASP A 124 0.13 -9.10 7.05
N VAL A 125 1.29 -8.44 7.03
CA VAL A 125 2.40 -8.75 7.93
C VAL A 125 2.01 -8.56 9.40
N VAL A 126 1.39 -7.43 9.75
CA VAL A 126 0.98 -7.14 11.13
C VAL A 126 -0.05 -8.15 11.63
N SER A 127 -1.04 -8.49 10.81
CA SER A 127 -2.07 -9.47 11.18
C SER A 127 -1.48 -10.85 11.45
N ARG A 128 -0.58 -11.33 10.59
CA ARG A 128 0.16 -12.58 10.79
C ARG A 128 1.03 -12.54 12.04
N SER A 129 1.71 -11.43 12.30
CA SER A 129 2.53 -11.29 13.51
C SER A 129 1.71 -11.34 14.80
N ILE A 130 0.50 -10.76 14.80
CA ILE A 130 -0.44 -10.86 15.92
C ILE A 130 -0.92 -12.31 16.09
N ASP A 131 -1.27 -12.97 14.99
CA ASP A 131 -1.76 -14.36 15.02
C ASP A 131 -0.69 -15.34 15.51
N ASN A 132 0.56 -15.16 15.08
CA ASN A 132 1.71 -15.95 15.52
C ASN A 132 2.06 -15.73 17.00
N ALA A 133 1.87 -14.51 17.50
CA ALA A 133 2.17 -14.18 18.90
C ALA A 133 1.13 -14.76 19.89
N GLY A 134 -0.12 -14.96 19.44
CA GLY A 134 -1.17 -15.63 20.18
C GLY A 134 -1.60 -14.93 21.49
N GLY A 135 -2.54 -15.54 22.21
CA GLY A 135 -3.00 -15.07 23.52
C GLY A 135 -4.02 -13.93 23.47
N SER A 136 -4.07 -13.10 24.52
CA SER A 136 -5.08 -12.04 24.72
C SER A 136 -5.06 -10.95 23.64
N ILE A 137 -4.01 -10.84 22.84
CA ILE A 137 -3.90 -9.86 21.75
C ILE A 137 -4.65 -10.27 20.48
N LEU A 138 -5.09 -11.53 20.36
CA LEU A 138 -5.86 -12.01 19.21
C LEU A 138 -7.21 -11.28 19.06
N GLU A 139 -7.76 -10.80 20.18
CA GLU A 139 -9.01 -10.01 20.21
C GLU A 139 -8.81 -8.53 19.85
N SER A 140 -7.56 -8.08 19.70
CA SER A 140 -7.22 -6.70 19.34
C SER A 140 -7.77 -6.39 17.96
N ARG A 141 -8.41 -5.24 17.84
CA ARG A 141 -8.99 -4.77 16.57
C ARG A 141 -8.00 -3.87 15.83
N MET A 142 -8.03 -3.99 14.51
CA MET A 142 -7.37 -3.07 13.59
C MET A 142 -8.41 -2.11 13.03
N TYR A 143 -8.04 -0.85 12.92
CA TYR A 143 -8.89 0.22 12.40
C TYR A 143 -8.20 0.87 11.21
N PHE A 144 -8.87 0.99 10.07
CA PHE A 144 -8.36 1.73 8.93
C PHE A 144 -9.23 2.96 8.71
N ILE A 145 -8.67 4.13 9.01
CA ILE A 145 -9.36 5.42 8.96
C ILE A 145 -8.88 6.20 7.75
N SER A 146 -9.73 6.26 6.72
CA SER A 146 -9.51 7.03 5.50
C SER A 146 -10.84 7.29 4.79
N PRO A 147 -11.10 8.50 4.26
CA PRO A 147 -12.29 8.76 3.44
C PRO A 147 -12.35 7.86 2.20
N VAL A 148 -11.20 7.32 1.75
CA VAL A 148 -11.10 6.41 0.61
C VAL A 148 -10.84 4.95 1.01
N ALA A 149 -10.84 4.58 2.30
CA ALA A 149 -10.48 3.23 2.78
C ALA A 149 -11.28 2.11 2.10
N LYS A 150 -12.62 2.26 2.05
CA LYS A 150 -13.51 1.25 1.43
C LYS A 150 -13.23 1.11 -0.07
N GLY A 151 -13.05 2.24 -0.76
CA GLY A 151 -12.76 2.27 -2.19
C GLY A 151 -11.37 1.68 -2.51
N ALA A 152 -10.37 2.00 -1.70
CA ALA A 152 -9.00 1.48 -1.83
C ALA A 152 -8.96 -0.04 -1.73
N LEU A 153 -9.60 -0.62 -0.72
CA LEU A 153 -9.66 -2.07 -0.55
C LEU A 153 -10.47 -2.75 -1.67
N ALA A 154 -11.58 -2.16 -2.10
CA ALA A 154 -12.34 -2.67 -3.24
C ALA A 154 -11.52 -2.66 -4.53
N TYR A 155 -10.75 -1.60 -4.78
CA TYR A 155 -9.90 -1.44 -5.96
C TYR A 155 -8.83 -2.52 -6.07
N SER A 156 -8.24 -2.94 -4.94
CA SER A 156 -7.26 -4.04 -4.90
C SER A 156 -7.83 -5.38 -5.36
N ASN A 157 -9.14 -5.59 -5.25
CA ASN A 157 -9.81 -6.85 -5.58
C ASN A 157 -10.28 -6.91 -7.03
N VAL A 158 -10.62 -5.75 -7.62
CA VAL A 158 -11.13 -5.68 -9.00
C VAL A 158 -10.01 -5.80 -10.03
N ASN A 159 -8.81 -5.27 -9.73
CA ASN A 159 -7.70 -5.21 -10.69
C ASN A 159 -6.66 -6.32 -10.44
N ALA A 160 -7.14 -7.57 -10.41
CA ALA A 160 -6.29 -8.75 -10.18
C ALA A 160 -5.15 -8.87 -11.22
N GLU A 161 -5.39 -8.44 -12.46
CA GLU A 161 -4.41 -8.45 -13.57
C GLU A 161 -3.14 -7.62 -13.32
N TRP A 162 -3.15 -6.73 -12.31
CA TRP A 162 -2.00 -5.90 -11.92
C TRP A 162 -1.28 -6.42 -10.68
N LEU A 163 -1.74 -7.55 -10.12
CA LEU A 163 -1.11 -8.21 -8.98
C LEU A 163 0.00 -9.17 -9.43
N ALA A 164 0.86 -9.59 -8.50
CA ALA A 164 1.87 -10.62 -8.76
C ALA A 164 1.24 -11.95 -9.24
N GLU A 165 1.94 -12.71 -10.09
CA GLU A 165 1.42 -13.96 -10.70
C GLU A 165 0.89 -14.96 -9.66
N ALA A 166 1.55 -15.07 -8.50
CA ALA A 166 1.08 -15.92 -7.39
C ALA A 166 -0.33 -15.53 -6.89
N ARG A 167 -0.65 -14.23 -6.88
CA ARG A 167 -1.96 -13.70 -6.48
C ARG A 167 -2.95 -13.63 -7.65
N GLN A 168 -2.48 -13.56 -8.90
CA GLN A 168 -3.32 -13.74 -10.09
C GLN A 168 -3.89 -15.17 -10.15
N ASN A 169 -3.07 -16.18 -9.86
CA ASN A 169 -3.49 -17.58 -9.82
C ASN A 169 -4.54 -17.84 -8.72
N ALA A 170 -4.44 -17.11 -7.60
CA ALA A 170 -5.41 -17.18 -6.51
C ALA A 170 -6.80 -16.62 -6.90
N VAL A 171 -6.95 -15.89 -8.01
CA VAL A 171 -8.25 -15.42 -8.54
C VAL A 171 -8.93 -16.47 -9.43
N TYR A 172 -8.15 -17.38 -10.04
CA TYR A 172 -8.70 -18.52 -10.80
C TYR A 172 -9.24 -19.61 -9.88
N VAL A 173 -8.69 -19.73 -8.68
CA VAL A 173 -9.34 -20.36 -7.54
C VAL A 173 -10.27 -19.28 -6.94
N PRO A 174 -11.46 -19.58 -6.42
CA PRO A 174 -12.30 -18.58 -5.75
C PRO A 174 -11.72 -18.17 -4.37
N GLU A 175 -10.42 -17.85 -4.32
CA GLU A 175 -9.69 -17.39 -3.14
C GLU A 175 -9.44 -15.87 -3.23
N GLU A 176 -9.55 -15.18 -2.10
CA GLU A 176 -9.37 -13.73 -2.06
C GLU A 176 -7.85 -13.40 -2.09
N PRO A 177 -7.36 -12.53 -2.99
CA PRO A 177 -5.92 -12.28 -3.18
C PRO A 177 -5.25 -11.56 -1.99
N PHE A 178 -6.03 -11.10 -1.03
CA PHE A 178 -5.53 -10.44 0.17
C PHE A 178 -6.31 -10.85 1.43
N CYS A 179 -5.59 -10.97 2.55
CA CYS A 179 -6.17 -11.35 3.85
C CYS A 179 -7.04 -10.24 4.48
N HIS A 180 -6.91 -8.99 4.04
CA HIS A 180 -7.65 -7.87 4.62
C HIS A 180 -9.16 -8.03 4.47
N MET A 181 -9.64 -8.70 3.42
CA MET A 181 -11.07 -8.97 3.22
C MET A 181 -11.61 -9.96 4.25
N ALA A 182 -10.89 -11.04 4.53
CA ALA A 182 -11.21 -11.98 5.61
C ALA A 182 -11.18 -11.28 6.98
N LEU A 183 -10.21 -10.39 7.23
CA LEU A 183 -10.14 -9.61 8.47
C LEU A 183 -11.32 -8.64 8.62
N VAL A 184 -11.80 -8.04 7.53
CA VAL A 184 -13.01 -7.19 7.53
C VAL A 184 -14.24 -8.04 7.82
N ARG A 185 -14.40 -9.19 7.16
CA ARG A 185 -15.54 -10.10 7.35
C ARG A 185 -15.60 -10.65 8.78
N ASN A 186 -14.45 -10.96 9.36
CA ASN A 186 -14.34 -11.46 10.74
C ASN A 186 -14.43 -10.32 11.78
N GLY A 187 -14.62 -9.07 11.35
CA GLY A 187 -14.75 -7.90 12.23
C GLY A 187 -13.47 -7.52 12.98
N ARG A 188 -12.32 -8.09 12.60
CA ARG A 188 -10.99 -7.76 13.16
C ARG A 188 -10.44 -6.48 12.55
N LEU A 189 -10.72 -6.22 11.27
CA LEU A 189 -10.40 -4.96 10.60
C LEU A 189 -11.69 -4.15 10.37
N LYS A 190 -11.81 -2.97 10.97
CA LYS A 190 -12.94 -2.07 10.74
C LYS A 190 -12.51 -0.84 9.95
N LEU A 191 -13.36 -0.43 9.01
CA LEU A 191 -13.09 0.69 8.11
C LEU A 191 -13.93 1.89 8.53
N TYR A 192 -13.29 3.05 8.67
CA TYR A 192 -13.95 4.31 8.98
C TYR A 192 -13.49 5.40 8.01
N GLU A 193 -14.40 6.31 7.68
CA GLU A 193 -14.10 7.44 6.79
C GLU A 193 -13.46 8.60 7.57
N ASN A 194 -13.81 8.74 8.85
CA ASN A 194 -13.33 9.78 9.73
C ASN A 194 -13.22 9.27 11.17
N ILE A 195 -12.62 10.10 12.04
CA ILE A 195 -12.38 9.79 13.45
C ILE A 195 -13.63 10.13 14.31
N TYR A 196 -14.67 10.72 13.72
CA TYR A 196 -15.80 11.29 14.45
C TYR A 196 -16.95 10.30 14.60
N GLU A 197 -17.71 10.43 15.70
CA GLU A 197 -18.93 9.69 16.08
C GLU A 197 -18.81 8.16 16.13
N SER A 198 -18.69 7.53 14.96
CA SER A 198 -18.74 6.09 14.75
C SER A 198 -17.50 5.38 15.29
N PHE A 199 -16.32 5.97 15.10
CA PHE A 199 -15.07 5.45 15.64
C PHE A 199 -15.06 5.50 17.18
N CYS A 200 -15.44 6.63 17.79
CA CYS A 200 -15.41 6.79 19.24
C CYS A 200 -16.30 5.80 20.01
N ARG A 201 -17.40 5.32 19.41
CA ARG A 201 -18.30 4.34 20.02
C ARG A 201 -17.76 2.91 19.96
N ASP A 202 -17.05 2.60 18.88
CA ASP A 202 -16.57 1.26 18.59
C ASP A 202 -15.12 1.03 19.03
N TYR A 203 -14.43 2.09 19.42
CA TYR A 203 -13.04 2.07 19.88
C TYR A 203 -12.87 1.14 21.08
N LYS A 204 -11.88 0.25 21.00
CA LYS A 204 -11.52 -0.69 22.07
C LYS A 204 -10.01 -0.80 22.12
N THR A 205 -9.47 -0.75 23.33
CA THR A 205 -8.04 -0.97 23.60
C THR A 205 -7.81 -2.42 24.02
N PRO A 206 -6.65 -3.02 23.70
CA PRO A 206 -5.60 -2.51 22.81
C PRO A 206 -5.99 -2.60 21.32
N CYS A 207 -5.51 -1.66 20.50
CA CYS A 207 -5.79 -1.63 19.07
C CYS A 207 -4.66 -1.09 18.19
N VAL A 208 -4.78 -1.36 16.90
CA VAL A 208 -3.91 -0.81 15.85
C VAL A 208 -4.74 0.09 14.94
N VAL A 209 -4.34 1.35 14.79
CA VAL A 209 -5.02 2.33 13.94
C VAL A 209 -4.12 2.69 12.77
N CYS A 210 -4.52 2.29 11.57
CA CYS A 210 -3.96 2.74 10.30
C CYS A 210 -4.69 4.01 9.87
N HIS A 211 -3.97 5.10 9.63
CA HIS A 211 -4.58 6.36 9.19
C HIS A 211 -3.91 6.93 7.94
N SER A 212 -4.72 7.37 6.99
CA SER A 212 -4.26 8.03 5.77
C SER A 212 -4.20 9.55 5.90
N ASN A 213 -3.00 10.12 5.94
CA ASN A 213 -2.86 11.55 5.66
C ASN A 213 -1.49 11.86 5.05
N GLU A 214 -1.48 12.59 3.93
CA GLU A 214 -0.27 13.10 3.28
C GLU A 214 0.23 14.40 3.92
N SER A 215 -0.50 14.97 4.88
CA SER A 215 -0.14 16.22 5.56
C SER A 215 -0.34 16.15 7.07
N PHE A 216 0.80 16.10 7.76
CA PHE A 216 1.00 16.32 9.20
C PHE A 216 0.29 15.36 10.16
N THR A 217 1.01 14.28 10.47
CA THR A 217 0.84 13.42 11.65
C THR A 217 0.54 14.24 12.93
N LEU A 218 1.11 15.45 13.09
CA LEU A 218 0.94 16.32 14.27
C LEU A 218 -0.50 16.76 14.58
N LYS A 219 -1.32 17.15 13.60
CA LYS A 219 -2.71 17.61 13.88
C LYS A 219 -3.63 16.50 14.36
N ILE A 220 -3.33 15.27 13.94
CA ILE A 220 -4.05 14.07 14.35
C ILE A 220 -3.57 13.61 15.70
N LEU A 221 -2.28 13.76 16.00
CA LEU A 221 -1.76 13.56 17.35
C LEU A 221 -2.45 14.49 18.34
N GLU A 222 -2.61 15.77 18.02
CA GLU A 222 -3.37 16.71 18.86
C GLU A 222 -4.84 16.28 18.98
N SER A 223 -5.47 15.84 17.89
CA SER A 223 -6.88 15.43 17.91
C SER A 223 -7.11 14.11 18.66
N LEU A 224 -6.25 13.11 18.50
CA LEU A 224 -6.32 11.83 19.20
C LEU A 224 -5.93 11.97 20.66
N ASN A 225 -4.91 12.76 20.97
CA ASN A 225 -4.51 13.01 22.37
C ASN A 225 -5.56 13.87 23.10
N ALA A 226 -6.22 14.81 22.39
CA ALA A 226 -7.37 15.54 22.93
C ALA A 226 -8.62 14.67 23.09
N THR A 227 -8.81 13.66 22.24
CA THR A 227 -9.99 12.77 22.27
C THR A 227 -9.83 11.60 23.26
N PHE A 228 -8.63 11.06 23.40
CA PHE A 228 -8.33 9.83 24.16
C PHE A 228 -7.45 10.06 25.40
N ASN A 229 -7.53 11.27 25.97
CA ASN A 229 -6.89 11.74 27.21
C ASN A 229 -6.43 10.59 28.17
N GLY A 230 -5.16 10.18 28.10
CA GLY A 230 -4.55 9.25 29.06
C GLY A 230 -3.97 7.94 28.49
N ASP A 231 -4.23 7.57 27.24
CA ASP A 231 -3.70 6.32 26.67
C ASP A 231 -2.27 6.47 26.10
N SER A 232 -1.39 5.53 26.42
CA SER A 232 0.00 5.50 25.90
C SER A 232 0.01 4.99 24.46
N TRP A 233 0.28 5.88 23.51
CA TRP A 233 0.41 5.57 22.09
C TRP A 233 1.88 5.33 21.71
N VAL A 234 2.16 4.21 21.02
CA VAL A 234 3.49 3.94 20.44
C VAL A 234 3.44 4.18 18.94
N TYR A 235 4.47 4.89 18.45
CA TYR A 235 4.60 5.30 17.05
C TYR A 235 5.78 4.60 16.39
N PRO A 236 5.55 3.54 15.59
CA PRO A 236 6.59 3.03 14.71
C PRO A 236 6.80 4.05 13.58
N TYR A 237 7.77 4.95 13.73
CA TYR A 237 8.16 5.87 12.66
C TYR A 237 8.93 5.08 11.60
N VAL A 238 8.28 4.79 10.46
CA VAL A 238 8.99 4.50 9.21
C VAL A 238 9.09 5.80 8.46
N VAL A 239 10.30 6.32 8.31
CA VAL A 239 10.55 7.50 7.48
C VAL A 239 10.04 7.19 6.07
N PRO A 240 9.10 7.96 5.50
CA PRO A 240 8.71 7.78 4.11
C PRO A 240 9.94 8.08 3.25
N LEU A 241 10.40 7.06 2.51
CA LEU A 241 11.44 7.20 1.48
C LEU A 241 10.88 7.95 0.26
#